data_AF-A0A951S236-F1
#
_entry.id   AF-A0A951S236-F1
#
_cell.length_a   1.000
_cell.length_b   1.000
_cell.length_c   1.000
_cell.angle_alpha   90.00
_cell.angle_beta   90.00
_cell.angle_gamma   90.00
#
_symmetry.space_group_name_H-M   'P 1'
#
loop_
_entity.id
_entity.type
_entity.pdbx_description
1 polymer ?
#
loop_
_entity_poly.entity_id
_entity_poly.type
_entity_poly.pdbx_seq_one_letter_code
_entity_poly.pdbx_strand_id
1 'polypeptide(L)'
;PIPGLRCETQSAGWVDLVINFQALPPDIVDNPAVSWRPHRRFRSRRPEDQGDTPVLKITESSVGNYTRLSYLDELHFVFNSSATGLWIVYPEDFSLEAVSAFLLNPVFGFCLRMREITCMHATAIAVDEEHALLVAGASGAGKSTIAALFALHNHGIVSDDVSALCIQNGRICVQPGYPRIRLWPQSTGALLGDEDTLPPIVPTVNKQYLDLPAHRLQFVDKALPVGAVYALHARGEELAISQMKASEALISMMNNTYMDYILDPHLRSIDLKMLGLLVGQVPVYTVTPQDNLKSLDRLYEELLRPVQCES
;
A
#
# COMPACT_ATOMS: atom_id res chain seq x y z
N PRO A 1 -18.06 -10.04 -7.30
CA PRO A 1 -16.82 -10.14 -6.49
C PRO A 1 -16.02 -8.85 -6.69
N ILE A 2 -15.30 -8.37 -5.68
CA ILE A 2 -14.50 -7.14 -5.78
C ILE A 2 -13.27 -7.44 -6.66
N PRO A 3 -13.08 -6.75 -7.81
CA PRO A 3 -11.92 -6.95 -8.67
C PRO A 3 -10.59 -6.85 -7.89
N GLY A 4 -9.75 -7.88 -8.00
CA GLY A 4 -8.44 -7.94 -7.35
C GLY A 4 -8.44 -8.56 -5.97
N LEU A 5 -9.60 -8.82 -5.36
CA LEU A 5 -9.71 -9.71 -4.21
C LEU A 5 -10.06 -11.12 -4.67
N ARG A 6 -9.51 -12.11 -3.98
CA ARG A 6 -9.86 -13.50 -4.23
C ARG A 6 -11.27 -13.77 -3.72
N CYS A 7 -11.99 -14.64 -4.42
CA CYS A 7 -13.25 -15.17 -3.93
C CYS A 7 -12.95 -16.49 -3.23
N GLU A 8 -12.78 -16.48 -1.91
CA GLU A 8 -12.83 -17.72 -1.14
C GLU A 8 -14.28 -18.12 -0.92
N THR A 9 -14.60 -19.39 -1.20
CA THR A 9 -15.96 -19.91 -1.17
C THR A 9 -16.46 -20.20 0.24
N GLN A 10 -15.57 -20.23 1.25
CA GLN A 10 -15.89 -20.32 2.68
C GLN A 10 -14.58 -20.21 3.46
N SER A 11 -14.44 -19.19 4.31
CA SER A 11 -13.50 -19.25 5.42
C SER A 11 -14.30 -19.58 6.68
N ALA A 12 -13.89 -20.61 7.42
CA ALA A 12 -14.41 -20.89 8.76
C ALA A 12 -13.87 -19.87 9.80
N GLY A 13 -13.36 -18.74 9.33
CA GLY A 13 -12.67 -17.73 10.13
C GLY A 13 -13.59 -16.61 10.60
N TRP A 14 -13.06 -15.81 11.51
CA TRP A 14 -13.71 -14.58 11.95
C TRP A 14 -13.62 -13.53 10.83
N VAL A 15 -14.72 -12.81 10.59
CA VAL A 15 -14.75 -11.72 9.61
C VAL A 15 -14.16 -10.46 10.24
N ASP A 16 -13.04 -9.99 9.69
CA ASP A 16 -12.37 -8.79 10.17
C ASP A 16 -13.07 -7.50 9.72
N LEU A 17 -13.59 -7.46 8.49
CA LEU A 17 -14.21 -6.28 7.88
C LEU A 17 -15.41 -6.68 7.03
N VAL A 18 -16.59 -6.14 7.36
CA VAL A 18 -17.80 -6.27 6.55
C VAL A 18 -17.91 -5.06 5.62
N ILE A 19 -18.01 -5.31 4.31
CA ILE A 19 -18.10 -4.25 3.29
C ILE A 19 -19.48 -4.30 2.63
N ASN A 20 -20.18 -3.15 2.65
CA ASN A 20 -21.52 -3.00 2.10
C ASN A 20 -21.47 -2.00 0.93
N PHE A 21 -21.82 -2.45 -0.28
CA PHE A 21 -21.83 -1.62 -1.49
C PHE A 21 -23.22 -1.00 -1.70
N GLN A 22 -23.25 0.23 -2.22
CA GLN A 22 -24.47 1.01 -2.46
C GLN A 22 -25.38 1.09 -1.23
N ALA A 23 -24.76 1.30 -0.07
CA ALA A 23 -25.45 1.32 1.22
C ALA A 23 -24.84 2.36 2.15
N LEU A 24 -25.61 2.76 3.16
CA LEU A 24 -25.17 3.60 4.28
C LEU A 24 -25.37 2.86 5.60
N PRO A 25 -24.68 3.26 6.69
CA PRO A 25 -24.92 2.70 8.00
C PRO A 25 -26.38 2.90 8.44
N PRO A 26 -27.01 1.94 9.14
CA PRO A 26 -28.42 2.02 9.52
C PRO A 26 -28.80 3.29 10.30
N ASP A 27 -27.90 3.79 11.16
CA ASP A 27 -28.16 5.00 11.96
C ASP A 27 -28.13 6.31 11.14
N ILE A 28 -27.58 6.25 9.92
CA ILE A 28 -27.44 7.37 8.99
C ILE A 28 -28.58 7.39 7.97
N VAL A 29 -29.02 6.21 7.51
CA VAL A 29 -30.11 6.07 6.54
C VAL A 29 -31.36 6.80 7.04
N ASP A 30 -31.95 7.63 6.17
CA ASP A 30 -33.18 8.39 6.42
C ASP A 30 -33.17 9.29 7.66
N ASN A 31 -31.98 9.63 8.19
CA ASN A 31 -31.84 10.47 9.36
C ASN A 31 -31.48 11.92 8.97
N PRO A 32 -32.44 12.85 8.93
CA PRO A 32 -32.21 14.23 8.47
C PRO A 32 -31.36 15.06 9.44
N ALA A 33 -31.10 14.57 10.66
CA ALA A 33 -30.26 15.24 11.64
C ALA A 33 -28.77 14.91 11.50
N VAL A 34 -28.41 13.99 10.60
CA VAL A 34 -27.01 13.65 10.34
C VAL A 34 -26.32 14.85 9.69
N SER A 35 -25.29 15.34 10.35
CA SER A 35 -24.38 16.34 9.79
C SER A 35 -22.97 15.78 9.79
N TRP A 36 -22.20 16.20 8.79
CA TRP A 36 -20.81 15.82 8.62
C TRP A 36 -19.94 17.03 8.84
N ARG A 37 -18.98 16.90 9.75
CA ARG A 37 -18.01 17.97 10.06
C ARG A 37 -16.59 17.48 9.82
N PRO A 38 -15.60 18.38 9.64
CA PRO A 38 -14.21 17.99 9.54
C PRO A 38 -13.80 17.09 10.70
N HIS A 39 -13.18 15.95 10.39
CA HIS A 39 -12.83 14.96 11.39
C HIS A 39 -11.81 15.55 12.40
N ARG A 40 -11.99 15.25 13.68
CA ARG A 40 -11.16 15.85 14.75
C ARG A 40 -9.75 15.28 14.77
N ARG A 41 -9.63 13.97 14.61
CA ARG A 41 -8.35 13.22 14.62
C ARG A 41 -7.64 13.20 13.27
N PHE A 42 -8.30 12.66 12.24
CA PHE A 42 -7.73 12.47 10.91
C PHE A 42 -7.97 13.69 10.02
N ARG A 43 -6.90 14.31 9.55
CA ARG A 43 -6.96 15.42 8.59
C ARG A 43 -5.87 15.23 7.56
N SER A 44 -6.23 15.30 6.27
CA SER A 44 -5.21 15.28 5.23
C SER A 44 -4.36 16.54 5.34
N ARG A 45 -3.04 16.39 5.27
CA ARG A 45 -2.06 17.48 5.21
C ARG A 45 -1.45 17.65 3.81
N ARG A 46 -2.00 16.96 2.81
CA ARG A 46 -1.54 17.11 1.42
C ARG A 46 -1.91 18.50 0.90
N PRO A 47 -1.04 19.16 0.12
CA PRO A 47 -1.35 20.46 -0.47
C PRO A 47 -2.63 20.43 -1.32
N GLU A 48 -2.86 19.37 -2.10
CA GLU A 48 -4.06 19.23 -2.94
C GLU A 48 -5.36 19.12 -2.13
N ASP A 49 -5.29 18.83 -0.83
CA ASP A 49 -6.46 18.67 0.04
C ASP A 49 -6.73 19.91 0.92
N GLN A 50 -5.96 21.00 0.79
CA GLN A 50 -6.15 22.22 1.59
C GLN A 50 -7.00 23.30 0.91
N GLY A 51 -7.34 23.14 -0.37
CA GLY A 51 -8.13 24.11 -1.14
C GLY A 51 -9.64 23.97 -0.97
N ASP A 52 -10.40 24.75 -1.74
CA ASP A 52 -11.88 24.71 -1.72
C ASP A 52 -12.46 23.40 -2.30
N THR A 53 -11.71 22.75 -3.19
CA THR A 53 -12.07 21.49 -3.86
C THR A 53 -11.01 20.41 -3.58
N PRO A 54 -10.92 19.91 -2.34
CA PRO A 54 -9.91 18.93 -1.97
C PRO A 54 -10.19 17.57 -2.63
N VAL A 55 -9.12 16.84 -2.97
CA VAL A 55 -9.22 15.50 -3.57
C VAL A 55 -9.78 14.49 -2.56
N LEU A 56 -9.41 14.63 -1.28
CA LEU A 56 -9.90 13.83 -0.16
C LEU A 56 -10.44 14.75 0.96
N LYS A 57 -11.71 14.56 1.32
CA LYS A 57 -12.31 15.10 2.55
C LYS A 57 -12.45 14.00 3.58
N ILE A 58 -11.98 14.24 4.81
CA ILE A 58 -12.19 13.34 5.94
C ILE A 58 -13.13 14.01 6.94
N THR A 59 -14.30 13.40 7.12
CA THR A 59 -15.37 13.94 7.97
C THR A 59 -15.79 12.93 9.03
N GLU A 60 -16.35 13.42 10.13
CA GLU A 60 -17.00 12.61 11.16
C GLU A 60 -18.49 12.95 11.23
N SER A 61 -19.32 11.94 11.49
CA SER A 61 -20.77 12.09 11.64
C SER A 61 -21.12 12.68 13.01
N SER A 62 -22.21 13.46 13.08
CA SER A 62 -22.81 13.91 14.34
C SER A 62 -23.44 12.78 15.17
N VAL A 63 -23.68 11.62 14.55
CA VAL A 63 -24.26 10.42 15.17
C VAL A 63 -23.40 9.18 14.89
N GLY A 64 -23.39 8.22 15.81
CA GLY A 64 -22.77 6.90 15.60
C GLY A 64 -21.25 6.87 15.44
N ASN A 65 -20.55 8.00 15.60
CA ASN A 65 -19.09 8.11 15.50
C ASN A 65 -18.50 7.55 14.19
N TYR A 66 -19.22 7.71 13.08
CA TYR A 66 -18.75 7.27 11.77
C TYR A 66 -17.68 8.23 11.21
N THR A 67 -16.68 7.67 10.53
CA THR A 67 -15.68 8.40 9.76
C THR A 67 -15.95 8.22 8.28
N ARG A 68 -16.07 9.32 7.53
CA ARG A 68 -16.28 9.31 6.07
C ARG A 68 -15.11 9.88 5.32
N LEU A 69 -14.57 9.10 4.39
CA LEU A 69 -13.67 9.55 3.33
C LEU A 69 -14.51 9.88 2.10
N SER A 70 -14.42 11.12 1.61
CA SER A 70 -15.07 11.53 0.37
C SER A 70 -14.01 11.85 -0.68
N TYR A 71 -14.12 11.21 -1.84
CA TYR A 71 -13.32 11.46 -3.03
C TYR A 71 -14.21 11.96 -4.15
N LEU A 72 -13.70 12.89 -4.97
CA LEU A 72 -14.41 13.42 -6.15
C LEU A 72 -15.84 13.92 -5.82
N ASP A 73 -16.05 14.37 -4.59
CA ASP A 73 -17.32 14.79 -3.98
C ASP A 73 -18.49 13.78 -3.93
N GLU A 74 -18.45 12.69 -4.70
CA GLU A 74 -19.57 11.74 -4.82
C GLU A 74 -19.21 10.30 -4.43
N LEU A 75 -17.92 9.96 -4.33
CA LEU A 75 -17.45 8.66 -3.89
C LEU A 75 -17.18 8.68 -2.39
N HIS A 76 -18.02 8.00 -1.61
CA HIS A 76 -17.99 8.00 -0.16
C HIS A 76 -17.68 6.62 0.42
N PHE A 77 -16.72 6.57 1.35
CA PHE A 77 -16.39 5.41 2.15
C PHE A 77 -16.62 5.74 3.62
N VAL A 78 -17.57 5.06 4.26
CA VAL A 78 -17.96 5.32 5.65
C VAL A 78 -17.54 4.16 6.52
N PHE A 79 -16.66 4.40 7.49
CA PHE A 79 -16.25 3.45 8.50
C PHE A 79 -17.00 3.66 9.81
N ASN A 80 -17.33 2.57 10.51
CA ASN A 80 -17.63 2.65 11.93
C ASN A 80 -16.35 2.96 12.74
N SER A 81 -16.52 3.33 14.02
CA SER A 81 -15.39 3.73 14.88
C SER A 81 -14.29 2.68 15.03
N SER A 82 -14.64 1.40 14.93
CA SER A 82 -13.72 0.26 15.08
C SER A 82 -13.11 -0.20 13.76
N ALA A 83 -13.47 0.43 12.64
CA ALA A 83 -13.10 0.03 11.29
C ALA A 83 -13.40 -1.46 10.98
N THR A 84 -14.47 -2.03 11.51
CA THR A 84 -14.95 -3.41 11.24
C THR A 84 -16.15 -3.44 10.28
N GLY A 85 -16.78 -2.29 10.04
CA GLY A 85 -17.81 -2.10 9.04
C GLY A 85 -17.43 -0.96 8.10
N LEU A 86 -17.58 -1.20 6.81
CA LEU A 86 -17.38 -0.23 5.74
C LEU A 86 -18.63 -0.19 4.86
N TRP A 87 -19.14 1.02 4.62
CA TRP A 87 -20.24 1.29 3.69
C TRP A 87 -19.73 2.18 2.56
N ILE A 88 -20.06 1.82 1.33
CA ILE A 88 -19.56 2.49 0.13
C ILE A 88 -20.76 3.00 -0.66
N VAL A 89 -20.77 4.30 -0.93
CA VAL A 89 -21.76 4.97 -1.78
C VAL A 89 -21.02 5.62 -2.94
N TYR A 90 -21.50 5.41 -4.15
CA TYR A 90 -20.92 5.96 -5.36
C TYR A 90 -22.00 6.12 -6.45
N PRO A 91 -21.83 7.06 -7.38
CA PRO A 91 -22.76 7.23 -8.51
C PRO A 91 -22.94 5.96 -9.34
N GLU A 92 -24.10 5.78 -9.99
CA GLU A 92 -24.39 4.57 -10.77
C GLU A 92 -23.48 4.38 -11.99
N ASP A 93 -22.89 5.47 -12.51
CA ASP A 93 -21.97 5.46 -13.64
C ASP A 93 -20.51 5.14 -13.25
N PHE A 94 -20.20 5.05 -11.96
CA PHE A 94 -18.89 4.58 -11.49
C PHE A 94 -18.77 3.07 -11.64
N SER A 95 -17.76 2.62 -12.41
CA SER A 95 -17.45 1.19 -12.53
C SER A 95 -16.97 0.60 -11.21
N LEU A 96 -17.24 -0.68 -10.99
CA LEU A 96 -16.77 -1.39 -9.81
C LEU A 96 -15.23 -1.41 -9.74
N GLU A 97 -14.55 -1.48 -10.88
CA GLU A 97 -13.09 -1.36 -11.00
C GLU A 97 -12.60 -0.01 -10.45
N ALA A 98 -13.30 1.08 -10.77
CA ALA A 98 -12.94 2.41 -10.29
C ALA A 98 -13.11 2.52 -8.77
N VAL A 99 -14.25 2.07 -8.25
CA VAL A 99 -14.48 2.01 -6.80
C VAL A 99 -13.42 1.15 -6.11
N SER A 100 -13.08 0.01 -6.71
CA SER A 100 -12.08 -0.93 -6.18
C SER A 100 -10.67 -0.33 -6.14
N ALA A 101 -10.32 0.53 -7.10
CA ALA A 101 -9.03 1.20 -7.14
C ALA A 101 -8.78 2.14 -5.94
N PHE A 102 -9.85 2.77 -5.42
CA PHE A 102 -9.82 3.54 -4.18
C PHE A 102 -9.93 2.62 -2.96
N LEU A 103 -10.80 1.61 -3.03
CA LEU A 103 -11.01 0.65 -1.96
C LEU A 103 -9.71 -0.07 -1.55
N LEU A 104 -9.03 -0.69 -2.51
CA LEU A 104 -7.90 -1.60 -2.27
C LEU A 104 -6.60 -0.91 -1.90
N ASN A 105 -6.50 0.41 -2.09
CA ASN A 105 -5.30 1.16 -1.75
C ASN A 105 -5.59 2.23 -0.68
N PRO A 106 -6.03 3.46 -1.00
CA PRO A 106 -6.16 4.47 0.04
C PRO A 106 -7.21 4.11 1.12
N VAL A 107 -8.32 3.48 0.78
CA VAL A 107 -9.36 3.18 1.78
C VAL A 107 -8.94 2.03 2.72
N PHE A 108 -8.38 0.95 2.19
CA PHE A 108 -7.81 -0.12 3.02
C PHE A 108 -6.58 0.35 3.81
N GLY A 109 -5.74 1.18 3.21
CA GLY A 109 -4.67 1.87 3.93
C GLY A 109 -5.24 2.63 5.13
N PHE A 110 -6.28 3.44 4.94
CA PHE A 110 -6.94 4.15 6.03
C PHE A 110 -7.49 3.21 7.11
N CYS A 111 -8.14 2.11 6.70
CA CYS A 111 -8.64 1.07 7.62
C CYS A 111 -7.52 0.51 8.50
N LEU A 112 -6.37 0.17 7.91
CA LEU A 112 -5.20 -0.30 8.65
C LEU A 112 -4.68 0.76 9.63
N ARG A 113 -4.66 2.03 9.23
CA ARG A 113 -4.27 3.14 10.12
C ARG A 113 -5.26 3.37 11.26
N MET A 114 -6.57 3.23 11.02
CA MET A 114 -7.59 3.27 12.08
C MET A 114 -7.42 2.13 13.09
N ARG A 115 -6.94 0.98 12.62
CA ARG A 115 -6.60 -0.19 13.44
C ARG A 115 -5.19 -0.13 14.04
N GLU A 116 -4.53 1.02 13.93
CA GLU A 116 -3.21 1.26 14.52
C GLU A 116 -2.09 0.37 13.95
N ILE A 117 -2.27 -0.11 12.72
CA ILE A 117 -1.28 -0.94 12.03
C ILE A 117 -0.29 -0.05 11.28
N THR A 118 1.01 -0.16 11.61
CA THR A 118 2.10 0.50 10.88
C THR A 118 2.20 -0.03 9.47
N CYS A 119 2.08 0.86 8.49
CA CYS A 119 2.16 0.54 7.08
C CYS A 119 3.30 1.36 6.44
N MET A 120 4.12 0.72 5.62
CA MET A 120 5.12 1.39 4.80
C MET A 120 4.60 1.57 3.39
N HIS A 121 4.94 2.70 2.77
CA HIS A 121 4.78 2.94 1.33
C HIS A 121 5.93 2.21 0.60
N ALA A 122 5.81 0.89 0.59
CA ALA A 122 6.82 -0.04 0.12
C ALA A 122 6.15 -1.21 -0.59
N THR A 123 6.93 -1.86 -1.44
CA THR A 123 6.58 -3.16 -2.02
C THR A 123 7.34 -4.24 -1.26
N ALA A 124 6.68 -5.36 -0.95
CA ALA A 124 7.25 -6.52 -0.30
C ALA A 124 7.37 -7.70 -1.28
N ILE A 125 8.58 -8.25 -1.37
CA ILE A 125 8.95 -9.29 -2.33
C ILE A 125 9.54 -10.46 -1.57
N ALA A 126 9.01 -11.66 -1.76
CA ALA A 126 9.57 -12.89 -1.21
C ALA A 126 10.85 -13.25 -1.98
N VAL A 127 11.97 -13.30 -1.27
CA VAL A 127 13.27 -13.67 -1.84
C VAL A 127 13.58 -15.15 -1.68
N ASP A 128 12.94 -15.77 -0.70
CA ASP A 128 12.92 -17.21 -0.46
C ASP A 128 11.56 -17.59 0.19
N GLU A 129 11.43 -18.81 0.71
CA GLU A 129 10.19 -19.30 1.32
C GLU A 129 9.87 -18.69 2.70
N GLU A 130 10.86 -18.06 3.34
CA GLU A 130 10.86 -17.60 4.73
C GLU A 130 11.03 -16.07 4.89
N HIS A 131 11.58 -15.37 3.90
CA HIS A 131 11.94 -13.96 4.02
C HIS A 131 11.39 -13.10 2.88
N ALA A 132 11.02 -11.87 3.25
CA ALA A 132 10.64 -10.82 2.32
C ALA A 132 11.61 -9.63 2.39
N LEU A 133 11.91 -9.05 1.24
CA LEU A 133 12.53 -7.74 1.13
C LEU A 133 11.47 -6.66 1.04
N LEU A 134 11.70 -5.52 1.70
CA LEU A 134 10.91 -4.32 1.49
C LEU A 134 11.68 -3.34 0.60
N VAL A 135 11.03 -2.89 -0.47
CA VAL A 135 11.55 -1.82 -1.34
C VAL A 135 10.71 -0.56 -1.11
N ALA A 136 11.31 0.43 -0.45
CA ALA A 136 10.69 1.70 -0.08
C ALA A 136 11.30 2.85 -0.89
N GLY A 137 10.65 4.01 -0.91
CA GLY A 137 11.12 5.19 -1.64
C GLY A 137 9.97 6.09 -2.07
N ALA A 138 10.32 7.27 -2.60
CA ALA A 138 9.36 8.25 -3.07
C ALA A 138 8.39 7.68 -4.13
N SER A 139 7.24 8.33 -4.30
CA SER A 139 6.35 8.01 -5.43
C SER A 139 7.11 8.15 -6.75
N GLY A 140 6.99 7.17 -7.65
CA GLY A 140 7.72 7.16 -8.91
C GLY A 140 9.17 6.66 -8.82
N ALA A 141 9.71 6.34 -7.63
CA ALA A 141 11.07 5.83 -7.48
C ALA A 141 11.33 4.46 -8.14
N GLY A 142 10.27 3.74 -8.54
CA GLY A 142 10.37 2.45 -9.24
C GLY A 142 10.09 1.21 -8.38
N LYS A 143 9.53 1.36 -7.18
CA LYS A 143 9.19 0.25 -6.27
C LYS A 143 8.38 -0.87 -6.96
N SER A 144 7.24 -0.51 -7.54
CA SER A 144 6.36 -1.45 -8.24
C SER A 144 7.01 -2.01 -9.52
N THR A 145 7.90 -1.25 -10.18
CA THR A 145 8.70 -1.74 -11.31
C THR A 145 9.68 -2.83 -10.87
N ILE A 146 10.36 -2.64 -9.73
CA ILE A 146 11.23 -3.66 -9.13
C ILE A 146 10.41 -4.88 -8.71
N ALA A 147 9.22 -4.68 -8.12
CA ALA A 147 8.30 -5.77 -7.79
C ALA A 147 7.98 -6.63 -9.01
N ALA A 148 7.59 -5.99 -10.12
CA ALA A 148 7.24 -6.69 -11.35
C ALA A 148 8.46 -7.41 -11.96
N LEU A 149 9.65 -6.80 -11.91
CA LEU A 149 10.89 -7.44 -12.34
C LEU A 149 11.16 -8.72 -11.54
N PHE A 150 11.10 -8.66 -10.20
CA PHE A 150 11.27 -9.84 -9.35
C PHE A 150 10.21 -10.91 -9.63
N ALA A 151 8.95 -10.51 -9.84
CA ALA A 151 7.89 -11.45 -10.21
C ALA A 151 8.19 -12.18 -11.52
N LEU A 152 8.71 -11.47 -12.53
CA LEU A 152 9.13 -12.04 -13.81
C LEU A 152 10.33 -12.99 -13.67
N HIS A 153 11.16 -12.79 -12.63
CA HIS A 153 12.20 -13.73 -12.20
C HIS A 153 11.69 -14.86 -11.27
N ASN A 154 10.37 -15.09 -11.23
CA ASN A 154 9.70 -16.13 -10.43
C ASN A 154 9.75 -15.94 -8.91
N HIS A 155 10.07 -14.74 -8.43
CA HIS A 155 9.90 -14.42 -7.01
C HIS A 155 8.42 -14.15 -6.69
N GLY A 156 8.03 -14.51 -5.48
CA GLY A 156 6.68 -14.23 -4.99
C GLY A 156 6.51 -12.78 -4.56
N ILE A 157 5.34 -12.20 -4.82
CA ILE A 157 4.99 -10.87 -4.31
C ILE A 157 4.08 -11.00 -3.10
N VAL A 158 4.43 -10.31 -2.02
CA VAL A 158 3.64 -10.31 -0.78
C VAL A 158 2.66 -9.14 -0.80
N SER A 159 3.12 -7.93 -1.10
CA SER A 159 2.29 -6.73 -1.18
C SER A 159 2.93 -5.68 -2.07
N ASP A 160 2.14 -4.85 -2.75
CA ASP A 160 2.61 -3.67 -3.49
C ASP A 160 1.92 -2.41 -2.97
N ASP A 161 2.65 -1.29 -2.94
CA ASP A 161 2.21 0.05 -2.50
C ASP A 161 1.93 0.21 -0.99
N VAL A 162 1.26 -0.76 -0.37
CA VAL A 162 0.95 -0.80 1.06
C VAL A 162 1.53 -2.07 1.68
N SER A 163 2.62 -1.93 2.43
CA SER A 163 3.23 -3.02 3.19
C SER A 163 2.88 -2.89 4.67
N ALA A 164 1.90 -3.66 5.12
CA ALA A 164 1.44 -3.66 6.51
C ALA A 164 2.37 -4.51 7.39
N LEU A 165 2.94 -3.90 8.42
CA LEU A 165 3.88 -4.57 9.32
C LEU A 165 3.15 -5.17 10.52
N CYS A 166 3.62 -6.32 10.98
CA CYS A 166 3.16 -6.97 12.20
C CYS A 166 4.33 -7.63 12.93
N ILE A 167 4.10 -8.06 14.17
CA ILE A 167 5.08 -8.83 14.95
C ILE A 167 4.56 -10.25 15.05
N GLN A 168 5.35 -11.22 14.58
CA GLN A 168 5.08 -12.65 14.77
C GLN A 168 6.33 -13.33 15.33
N ASN A 169 6.17 -14.08 16.43
CA ASN A 169 7.28 -14.78 17.08
C ASN A 169 8.52 -13.89 17.35
N GLY A 170 8.27 -12.62 17.73
CA GLY A 170 9.32 -11.64 18.03
C GLY A 170 10.02 -11.02 16.80
N ARG A 171 9.70 -11.46 15.59
CA ARG A 171 10.23 -10.90 14.33
C ARG A 171 9.25 -9.91 13.72
N ILE A 172 9.78 -8.87 13.07
CA ILE A 172 8.98 -8.01 12.21
C ILE A 172 8.64 -8.76 10.91
N CYS A 173 7.35 -8.89 10.62
CA CYS A 173 6.83 -9.51 9.41
C CYS A 173 6.00 -8.51 8.61
N VAL A 174 5.91 -8.74 7.30
CA VAL A 174 4.99 -8.03 6.40
C VAL A 174 3.82 -8.93 6.04
N GLN A 175 2.61 -8.40 6.15
CA GLN A 175 1.36 -9.08 5.81
C GLN A 175 1.13 -9.07 4.29
N PRO A 176 0.47 -10.10 3.73
CA PRO A 176 0.09 -10.10 2.33
C PRO A 176 -0.92 -9.00 2.04
N GLY A 177 -0.75 -8.37 0.87
CA GLY A 177 -1.68 -7.40 0.31
C GLY A 177 -2.71 -8.10 -0.56
N TYR A 178 -2.90 -7.59 -1.78
CA TYR A 178 -3.73 -8.23 -2.79
C TYR A 178 -2.88 -8.54 -4.05
N PRO A 179 -3.26 -9.55 -4.86
CA PRO A 179 -2.38 -10.14 -5.88
C PRO A 179 -2.28 -9.31 -7.17
N ARG A 180 -1.99 -8.01 -7.07
CA ARG A 180 -1.76 -7.11 -8.21
C ARG A 180 -0.66 -6.10 -7.92
N ILE A 181 0.07 -5.72 -8.96
CA ILE A 181 1.07 -4.64 -8.95
C ILE A 181 0.52 -3.42 -9.71
N ARG A 182 0.77 -2.20 -9.21
CA ARG A 182 0.38 -0.94 -9.86
C ARG A 182 1.53 -0.35 -10.68
N LEU A 183 1.51 -0.56 -11.99
CA LEU A 183 2.57 -0.11 -12.91
C LEU A 183 2.17 1.14 -13.68
N TRP A 184 3.17 1.94 -14.07
CA TRP A 184 2.97 2.95 -15.11
C TRP A 184 3.09 2.30 -16.50
N PRO A 185 2.45 2.83 -17.57
CA PRO A 185 2.47 2.23 -18.89
C PRO A 185 3.88 2.04 -19.45
N GLN A 186 4.78 2.99 -19.15
CA GLN A 186 6.19 2.88 -19.52
C GLN A 186 6.89 1.70 -18.82
N SER A 187 6.51 1.37 -17.58
CA SER A 187 7.03 0.19 -16.88
C SER A 187 6.46 -1.10 -17.47
N THR A 188 5.18 -1.12 -17.82
CA THR A 188 4.53 -2.26 -18.46
C THR A 188 5.18 -2.57 -19.81
N GLY A 189 5.31 -1.58 -20.70
CA GLY A 189 5.94 -1.78 -22.01
C GLY A 189 7.40 -2.23 -21.90
N ALA A 190 8.14 -1.70 -20.93
CA ALA A 190 9.53 -2.12 -20.71
C ALA A 190 9.69 -3.55 -20.18
N LEU A 191 8.71 -4.07 -19.41
CA LEU A 191 8.81 -5.36 -18.73
C LEU A 191 8.08 -6.50 -19.45
N LEU A 192 6.91 -6.21 -20.04
CA LEU A 192 6.05 -7.20 -20.71
C LEU A 192 6.11 -7.07 -22.25
N GLY A 193 6.60 -5.95 -22.77
CA GLY A 193 6.55 -5.61 -24.19
C GLY A 193 5.33 -4.76 -24.55
N ASP A 194 5.39 -4.11 -25.72
CA ASP A 194 4.37 -3.15 -26.16
C ASP A 194 3.05 -3.81 -26.62
N GLU A 195 3.05 -5.13 -26.87
CA GLU A 195 1.85 -5.88 -27.27
C GLU A 195 0.92 -6.20 -26.09
N ASP A 196 1.46 -6.23 -24.87
CA ASP A 196 0.71 -6.47 -23.62
C ASP A 196 0.15 -5.16 -23.04
N THR A 197 -0.78 -4.55 -23.79
CA THR A 197 -1.49 -3.34 -23.35
C THR A 197 -2.48 -3.64 -22.23
N LEU A 198 -2.07 -3.40 -20.99
CA LEU A 198 -2.96 -3.48 -19.83
C LEU A 198 -3.93 -2.27 -19.80
N PRO A 199 -5.20 -2.44 -19.41
CA PRO A 199 -6.11 -1.31 -19.29
C PRO A 199 -5.70 -0.39 -18.12
N PRO A 200 -5.94 0.93 -18.21
CA PRO A 200 -5.73 1.83 -17.08
C PRO A 200 -6.68 1.46 -15.93
N ILE A 201 -6.22 1.69 -14.70
CA ILE A 201 -6.95 1.35 -13.47
C ILE A 201 -8.23 2.19 -13.36
N VAL A 202 -8.10 3.50 -13.57
CA VAL A 202 -9.22 4.44 -13.72
C VAL A 202 -8.83 5.51 -14.73
N PRO A 203 -9.79 6.15 -15.43
CA PRO A 203 -9.47 7.16 -16.45
C PRO A 203 -8.58 8.30 -15.96
N THR A 204 -8.68 8.67 -14.68
CA THR A 204 -7.92 9.76 -14.05
C THR A 204 -6.54 9.34 -13.55
N VAL A 205 -6.24 8.04 -13.50
CA VAL A 205 -4.96 7.49 -13.04
C VAL A 205 -4.43 6.56 -14.12
N ASN A 206 -3.49 7.05 -14.91
CA ASN A 206 -2.89 6.31 -16.02
C ASN A 206 -1.96 5.16 -15.57
N LYS A 207 -2.14 4.60 -14.37
CA LYS A 207 -1.48 3.36 -13.97
C LYS A 207 -2.30 2.16 -14.43
N GLN A 208 -1.66 1.01 -14.54
CA GLN A 208 -2.21 -0.28 -14.96
C GLN A 208 -2.06 -1.31 -13.85
N TYR A 209 -2.96 -2.30 -13.78
CA TYR A 209 -2.81 -3.45 -12.91
C TYR A 209 -2.15 -4.60 -13.65
N LEU A 210 -0.99 -5.05 -13.15
CA LEU A 210 -0.47 -6.38 -13.47
C LEU A 210 -1.10 -7.37 -12.47
N ASP A 211 -2.08 -8.14 -12.95
CA ASP A 211 -2.76 -9.19 -12.16
C ASP A 211 -1.89 -10.46 -12.12
N LEU A 212 -1.35 -10.79 -10.95
CA LEU A 212 -0.32 -11.83 -10.83
C LEU A 212 -0.85 -13.21 -11.24
N PRO A 213 -2.01 -13.70 -10.74
CA PRO A 213 -2.56 -14.98 -11.16
C PRO A 213 -2.88 -15.04 -12.65
N ALA A 214 -3.44 -13.96 -13.24
CA ALA A 214 -3.76 -13.93 -14.66
C ALA A 214 -2.52 -14.10 -15.55
N HIS A 215 -1.36 -13.63 -15.08
CA HIS A 215 -0.08 -13.74 -15.77
C HIS A 215 0.78 -14.93 -15.29
N ARG A 216 0.21 -15.85 -14.49
CA ARG A 216 0.91 -17.01 -13.90
C ARG A 216 2.12 -16.62 -13.04
N LEU A 217 2.09 -15.43 -12.46
CA LEU A 217 3.11 -14.93 -11.53
C LEU A 217 2.72 -15.29 -10.09
N GLN A 218 3.73 -15.44 -9.24
CA GLN A 218 3.54 -15.90 -7.87
C GLN A 218 3.10 -14.77 -6.94
N PHE A 219 2.09 -15.07 -6.11
CA PHE A 219 1.72 -14.23 -4.97
C PHE A 219 1.82 -15.05 -3.69
N VAL A 220 2.41 -14.46 -2.66
CA VAL A 220 2.58 -15.08 -1.34
C VAL A 220 1.49 -14.58 -0.41
N ASP A 221 0.62 -15.50 0.00
CA ASP A 221 -0.55 -15.22 0.82
C ASP A 221 -0.36 -15.51 2.31
N LYS A 222 0.87 -15.34 2.78
CA LYS A 222 1.23 -15.51 4.18
C LYS A 222 2.14 -14.39 4.61
N ALA A 223 2.07 -14.03 5.88
CA ALA A 223 3.02 -13.09 6.44
C ALA A 223 4.44 -13.67 6.36
N LEU A 224 5.41 -12.84 5.97
CA LEU A 224 6.82 -13.22 5.92
C LEU A 224 7.66 -12.30 6.80
N PRO A 225 8.60 -12.83 7.61
CA PRO A 225 9.69 -12.06 8.20
C PRO A 225 10.35 -11.11 7.19
N VAL A 226 10.59 -9.88 7.59
CA VAL A 226 11.39 -8.95 6.80
C VAL A 226 12.86 -9.34 6.94
N GLY A 227 13.55 -9.54 5.82
CA GLY A 227 14.98 -9.85 5.78
C GLY A 227 15.85 -8.61 5.62
N ALA A 228 15.43 -7.65 4.79
CA ALA A 228 16.10 -6.36 4.65
C ALA A 228 15.15 -5.30 4.07
N VAL A 229 15.55 -4.04 4.19
CA VAL A 229 14.84 -2.91 3.55
C VAL A 229 15.78 -2.16 2.62
N TYR A 230 15.32 -1.89 1.40
CA TYR A 230 16.01 -1.08 0.40
C TYR A 230 15.24 0.22 0.20
N ALA A 231 15.83 1.34 0.60
CA ALA A 231 15.30 2.67 0.38
C ALA A 231 15.86 3.26 -0.92
N LEU A 232 15.01 3.41 -1.93
CA LEU A 232 15.34 4.01 -3.22
C LEU A 232 15.50 5.53 -3.08
N HIS A 233 16.64 6.04 -3.52
CA HIS A 233 16.92 7.46 -3.68
C HIS A 233 16.73 7.91 -5.13
N ALA A 234 16.97 9.21 -5.37
CA ALA A 234 17.04 9.75 -6.71
C ALA A 234 18.03 8.96 -7.56
N ARG A 235 17.74 8.84 -8.86
CA ARG A 235 18.57 8.10 -9.79
C ARG A 235 19.91 8.80 -9.99
N GLY A 236 20.96 8.02 -10.22
CA GLY A 236 22.32 8.49 -10.49
C GLY A 236 22.89 7.94 -11.78
N GLU A 237 24.15 8.31 -12.07
CA GLU A 237 24.91 7.76 -13.19
C GLU A 237 25.32 6.30 -12.94
N GLU A 238 25.67 5.98 -11.70
CA GLU A 238 26.11 4.65 -11.27
C GLU A 238 25.18 4.05 -10.23
N LEU A 239 25.05 2.71 -10.28
CA LEU A 239 24.34 1.96 -9.25
C LEU A 239 25.18 1.96 -7.98
N ALA A 240 24.61 2.47 -6.89
CA ALA A 240 25.24 2.43 -5.57
C ALA A 240 24.29 1.85 -4.54
N ILE A 241 24.80 0.92 -3.73
CA ILE A 241 24.09 0.34 -2.60
C ILE A 241 25.01 0.40 -1.39
N SER A 242 24.52 0.94 -0.28
CA SER A 242 25.27 0.97 0.98
C SER A 242 24.34 0.86 2.17
N GLN A 243 24.83 0.25 3.25
CA GLN A 243 24.05 0.09 4.47
C GLN A 243 23.96 1.42 5.22
N MET A 244 22.75 1.78 5.65
CA MET A 244 22.50 2.96 6.49
C MET A 244 22.86 2.68 7.94
N LYS A 245 23.26 3.71 8.68
CA LYS A 245 23.29 3.65 10.15
C LYS A 245 21.87 3.59 10.69
N ALA A 246 21.67 2.95 11.84
CA ALA A 246 20.33 2.78 12.44
C ALA A 246 19.52 4.09 12.58
N SER A 247 20.18 5.20 12.94
CA SER A 247 19.52 6.51 13.05
C SER A 247 19.06 7.07 11.70
N GLU A 248 19.88 6.89 10.66
CA GLU A 248 19.55 7.32 9.29
C GLU A 248 18.44 6.44 8.71
N ALA A 249 18.52 5.13 8.95
CA ALA A 249 17.51 4.15 8.59
C ALA A 249 16.16 4.51 9.21
N LEU A 250 16.10 4.80 10.52
CA LEU A 250 14.85 5.15 11.19
C LEU A 250 14.19 6.38 10.56
N ILE A 251 14.95 7.44 10.31
CA ILE A 251 14.46 8.66 9.66
C ILE A 251 13.94 8.34 8.25
N SER A 252 14.69 7.56 7.48
CA SER A 252 14.30 7.11 6.15
C SER A 252 12.99 6.31 6.18
N MET A 253 12.83 5.39 7.13
CA MET A 253 11.62 4.59 7.27
C MET A 253 10.42 5.45 7.65
N MET A 254 10.58 6.41 8.57
CA MET A 254 9.49 7.33 8.94
C MET A 254 9.00 8.12 7.71
N ASN A 255 9.92 8.58 6.85
CA ASN A 255 9.60 9.29 5.60
C ASN A 255 8.94 8.40 4.54
N ASN A 256 8.97 7.08 4.73
CA ASN A 256 8.32 6.10 3.86
C ASN A 256 7.14 5.40 4.55
N THR A 257 6.56 6.02 5.57
CA THR A 257 5.32 5.54 6.18
C THR A 257 4.15 5.83 5.25
N TYR A 258 3.31 4.84 5.00
CA TYR A 258 2.09 5.03 4.22
C TYR A 258 1.10 5.89 5.00
N MET A 259 0.46 6.85 4.32
CA MET A 259 -0.50 7.77 4.94
C MET A 259 0.06 8.67 6.05
N ASP A 260 1.35 9.02 5.97
CA ASP A 260 2.01 10.00 6.86
C ASP A 260 1.24 11.34 7.02
N TYR A 261 0.56 11.76 5.95
CA TYR A 261 -0.20 13.00 5.85
C TYR A 261 -1.46 13.04 6.74
N ILE A 262 -1.97 11.91 7.25
CA ILE A 262 -3.12 11.87 8.19
C ILE A 262 -2.75 11.56 9.64
N LEU A 263 -1.47 11.30 9.93
CA LEU A 263 -1.07 10.78 11.24
C LEU A 263 -1.20 11.82 12.35
N ASP A 264 -1.81 11.42 13.44
CA ASP A 264 -1.82 12.18 14.69
C ASP A 264 -0.60 11.79 15.57
N PRO A 265 -0.35 12.48 16.69
CA PRO A 265 0.76 12.14 17.59
C PRO A 265 0.73 10.69 18.10
N HIS A 266 -0.46 10.10 18.29
CA HIS A 266 -0.61 8.73 18.76
C HIS A 266 -0.12 7.72 17.73
N LEU A 267 -0.61 7.81 16.49
CA LEU A 267 -0.17 6.94 15.39
C LEU A 267 1.32 7.11 15.07
N ARG A 268 1.85 8.33 15.15
CA ARG A 268 3.30 8.57 15.01
C ARG A 268 4.11 7.85 16.09
N SER A 269 3.61 7.78 17.31
CA SER A 269 4.29 7.06 18.40
C SER A 269 4.30 5.55 18.17
N ILE A 270 3.24 5.01 17.56
CA ILE A 270 3.15 3.59 17.17
C ILE A 270 4.15 3.29 16.05
N ASP A 271 4.16 4.12 15.00
CA ASP A 271 5.12 3.94 13.90
C ASP A 271 6.56 4.07 14.38
N LEU A 272 6.87 5.04 15.24
CA LEU A 272 8.22 5.20 15.79
C LEU A 272 8.69 3.93 16.52
N LYS A 273 7.81 3.31 17.32
CA LYS A 273 8.12 2.05 18.01
C LYS A 273 8.32 0.90 17.02
N MET A 274 7.39 0.74 16.08
CA MET A 274 7.43 -0.36 15.12
C MET A 274 8.63 -0.27 14.17
N LEU A 275 8.90 0.93 13.64
CA LEU A 275 10.03 1.18 12.77
C LEU A 275 11.36 1.11 13.54
N GLY A 276 11.38 1.52 14.81
CA GLY A 276 12.53 1.34 15.70
C GLY A 276 12.89 -0.14 15.90
N LEU A 277 11.89 -1.02 16.05
CA LEU A 277 12.11 -2.46 16.10
C LEU A 277 12.60 -3.01 14.75
N LEU A 278 12.00 -2.58 13.64
CA LEU A 278 12.41 -3.00 12.30
C LEU A 278 13.88 -2.69 12.04
N VAL A 279 14.32 -1.43 12.19
CA VAL A 279 15.72 -1.03 11.93
C VAL A 279 16.72 -1.64 12.92
N GLY A 280 16.25 -2.13 14.07
CA GLY A 280 17.06 -2.85 15.04
C GLY A 280 17.20 -4.35 14.75
N GLN A 281 16.33 -4.91 13.89
CA GLN A 281 16.30 -6.33 13.56
C GLN A 281 16.85 -6.66 12.18
N VAL A 282 16.73 -5.73 11.21
CA VAL A 282 17.09 -5.99 9.81
C VAL A 282 18.01 -4.91 9.25
N PRO A 283 18.93 -5.24 8.34
CA PRO A 283 19.72 -4.25 7.65
C PRO A 283 18.84 -3.38 6.75
N VAL A 284 19.16 -2.08 6.71
CA VAL A 284 18.52 -1.10 5.83
C VAL A 284 19.58 -0.52 4.92
N TYR A 285 19.32 -0.55 3.62
CA TYR A 285 20.22 -0.08 2.58
C TYR A 285 19.64 1.15 1.89
N THR A 286 20.52 2.10 1.57
CA THR A 286 20.23 3.09 0.53
C THR A 286 20.56 2.50 -0.84
N VAL A 287 19.72 2.79 -1.82
CA VAL A 287 19.93 2.38 -3.21
C VAL A 287 19.78 3.59 -4.11
N THR A 288 20.80 3.87 -4.91
CA THR A 288 20.78 4.85 -5.99
C THR A 288 20.68 4.07 -7.31
N PRO A 289 19.49 3.93 -7.91
CA PRO A 289 19.34 3.24 -9.19
C PRO A 289 19.99 4.04 -10.31
N GLN A 290 20.44 3.37 -11.37
CA GLN A 290 20.86 4.07 -12.59
C GLN A 290 19.65 4.60 -13.36
N ASP A 291 19.82 5.73 -14.05
CA ASP A 291 18.77 6.32 -14.90
C ASP A 291 18.66 5.65 -16.28
N ASN A 292 18.53 4.33 -16.29
CA ASN A 292 18.38 3.55 -17.51
C ASN A 292 17.69 2.21 -17.25
N LEU A 293 16.60 1.93 -17.96
CA LEU A 293 15.85 0.66 -17.84
C LEU A 293 16.67 -0.58 -18.22
N LYS A 294 17.73 -0.44 -19.04
CA LYS A 294 18.64 -1.56 -19.37
C LYS A 294 19.48 -2.04 -18.19
N SER A 295 19.51 -1.28 -17.08
CA SER A 295 20.25 -1.64 -15.86
C SER A 295 19.41 -2.40 -14.84
N LEU A 296 18.13 -2.67 -15.15
CA LEU A 296 17.21 -3.34 -14.24
C LEU A 296 17.71 -4.71 -13.80
N ASP A 297 18.27 -5.51 -14.72
CA ASP A 297 18.81 -6.84 -14.38
C ASP A 297 19.98 -6.74 -13.40
N ARG A 298 20.89 -5.77 -13.60
CA ARG A 298 21.99 -5.51 -12.66
C ARG A 298 21.47 -5.07 -11.29
N LEU A 299 20.45 -4.22 -11.26
CA LEU A 299 19.81 -3.81 -10.01
C LEU A 299 19.19 -5.02 -9.29
N TYR A 300 18.48 -5.88 -10.01
CA TYR A 300 17.92 -7.12 -9.48
C TYR A 300 19.00 -8.01 -8.84
N GLU A 301 20.12 -8.25 -9.54
CA GLU A 301 21.23 -9.06 -9.03
C GLU A 301 21.83 -8.46 -7.74
N GLU A 302 22.06 -7.15 -7.70
CA GLU A 302 22.64 -6.49 -6.52
C GLU A 302 21.68 -6.45 -5.32
N LEU A 303 20.37 -6.37 -5.55
CA LEU A 303 19.36 -6.43 -4.49
C LEU A 303 19.23 -7.84 -3.89
N LEU A 304 19.55 -8.90 -4.64
CA LEU A 304 19.52 -10.27 -4.12
C LEU A 304 20.76 -10.65 -3.31
N ARG A 305 21.92 -10.05 -3.57
CA ARG A 305 23.20 -10.45 -2.95
C ARG A 305 23.21 -10.49 -1.42
N PRO A 306 22.69 -9.48 -0.69
CA PRO A 306 22.76 -9.48 0.77
C PRO A 306 22.01 -10.63 1.44
N VAL A 307 20.98 -11.17 0.77
CA VAL A 307 20.15 -12.28 1.28
C VAL A 307 20.90 -13.62 1.20
N GLN A 308 21.77 -13.79 0.21
CA GLN A 308 22.51 -15.05 -0.02
C GLN A 308 23.75 -15.21 0.87
N CYS A 309 24.22 -14.15 1.53
CA CYS A 309 25.42 -14.20 2.38
C CYS A 309 25.13 -14.49 3.86
N GLU A 310 23.86 -14.45 4.27
CA GLU A 310 23.42 -14.73 5.65
C GLU A 310 22.69 -16.07 5.82
N SER A 311 22.59 -16.87 4.73
CA SER A 311 22.11 -18.26 4.73
C SER A 311 23.27 -19.27 4.72
#